data_AF-A0A7W0S0V0-F1
#
_entry.id   AF-A0A7W0S0V0-F1
#
_cell.length_a   1.000
_cell.length_b   1.000
_cell.length_c   1.000
_cell.angle_alpha   90.00
_cell.angle_beta   90.00
_cell.angle_gamma   90.00
#
_symmetry.space_group_name_H-M   'P 1'
#
loop_
_entity.id
_entity.type
_entity.pdbx_description
1 polymer ?
#
loop_
_entity_poly.entity_id
_entity_poly.type
_entity_poly.pdbx_seq_one_letter_code
_entity_poly.pdbx_strand_id
1 'polypeptide(L)'
;MDIDSFLRDPLSRRRFFRMSGVSMVGGSAVFLAACGDDEPKGSAAGGGADDPSGAEADVEILNSALDLELMAVAAYKGGAALLKGDVLEVGKTFLEQEQEHADALASAITDMGGTPNKVKSSYDFPELRSQEDVLKFAVELENTAVAAYIDALPKLSSGELRGTAAAIVTNEAEHIAVLLGALDRPQVPDAFVTGMAA
;
A
#
# COMPACT_ATOMS: atom_id res chain seq x y z
N MET A 1 12.05 4.82 30.36
CA MET A 1 12.10 5.75 29.19
C MET A 1 10.77 6.46 29.19
N ASP A 2 10.76 7.77 29.40
CA ASP A 2 9.56 8.54 29.75
C ASP A 2 8.89 9.10 28.49
N ILE A 3 7.79 8.49 28.05
CA ILE A 3 7.11 8.77 26.77
C ILE A 3 6.61 10.22 26.72
N ASP A 4 6.23 10.79 27.87
CA ASP A 4 5.76 12.16 27.98
C ASP A 4 6.84 13.20 27.66
N SER A 5 8.12 12.87 27.90
CA SER A 5 9.25 13.74 27.60
C SER A 5 9.56 13.81 26.09
N PHE A 6 9.29 12.72 25.35
CA PHE A 6 9.55 12.63 23.92
C PHE A 6 8.51 13.38 23.08
N LEU A 7 7.24 13.38 23.53
CA LEU A 7 6.12 13.99 22.79
C LEU A 7 6.05 15.53 22.93
N ARG A 8 6.74 16.12 23.92
CA ARG A 8 6.61 17.54 24.26
C ARG A 8 7.75 18.43 23.78
N ASP A 9 8.81 17.87 23.20
CA ASP A 9 10.01 18.65 22.82
C ASP A 9 10.10 18.92 21.30
N PRO A 10 9.79 20.15 20.83
CA PRO A 10 9.94 20.53 19.42
C PRO A 10 11.41 20.52 18.94
N LEU A 11 12.40 20.44 19.84
CA LEU A 11 13.82 20.32 19.51
C LEU A 11 14.24 18.86 19.19
N SER A 12 13.41 17.87 19.55
CA SER A 12 13.65 16.45 19.27
C SER A 12 13.53 16.13 17.77
N ARG A 13 12.51 16.70 17.09
CA ARG A 13 12.29 16.52 15.65
C ARG A 13 13.48 17.03 14.81
N ARG A 14 14.09 18.15 15.21
CA ARG A 14 15.28 18.71 14.55
C ARG A 14 16.58 17.94 14.83
N ARG A 15 16.65 17.18 15.92
CA ARG A 15 17.76 16.26 16.24
C ARG A 15 17.65 14.95 15.48
N PHE A 16 16.44 14.43 15.28
CA PHE A 16 16.20 13.22 14.50
C PHE A 16 16.70 13.35 13.05
N PHE A 17 16.44 14.48 12.39
CA PHE A 17 16.96 14.77 11.04
C PHE A 17 18.43 15.23 10.99
N ARG A 18 19.09 15.45 12.14
CA ARG A 18 20.51 15.81 12.21
C ARG A 18 21.43 14.62 12.52
N MET A 19 20.86 13.45 12.86
CA MET A 19 21.66 12.25 13.16
C MET A 19 21.86 11.33 11.94
N SER A 20 21.14 11.58 10.85
CA SER A 20 21.26 10.89 9.56
C SER A 20 22.08 11.67 8.50
N GLY A 21 22.68 12.80 8.87
CA GLY A 21 23.53 13.61 7.98
C GLY A 21 24.81 14.07 8.67
N VAL A 22 25.82 13.19 8.74
CA VAL A 22 27.19 13.58 9.09
C VAL A 22 27.77 14.35 7.90
N SER A 23 27.64 15.68 7.92
CA SER A 23 28.45 16.58 7.10
C SER A 23 29.83 16.73 7.77
N MET A 24 30.85 16.04 7.27
CA MET A 24 32.24 16.28 7.65
C MET A 24 32.83 17.46 6.85
N VAL A 25 33.00 18.60 7.51
CA VAL A 25 34.00 19.61 7.14
C VAL A 25 35.00 19.68 8.29
N GLY A 26 36.24 19.25 8.04
CA GLY A 26 37.39 19.57 8.91
C GLY A 26 38.17 18.39 9.50
N GLY A 27 39.13 17.90 8.72
CA GLY A 27 40.43 17.33 9.13
C GLY A 27 40.60 16.55 10.46
N SER A 28 40.78 15.24 10.35
CA SER A 28 41.92 14.50 10.94
C SER A 28 41.98 13.09 10.35
N ALA A 29 43.13 12.74 9.79
CA ALA A 29 43.39 11.43 9.22
C ALA A 29 43.50 10.38 10.34
N VAL A 30 42.60 9.39 10.32
CA VAL A 30 42.80 8.10 10.97
C VAL A 30 42.67 7.03 9.89
N PHE A 31 43.82 6.63 9.34
CA PHE A 31 43.93 5.42 8.55
C PHE A 31 43.82 4.23 9.51
N LEU A 32 42.67 3.57 9.56
CA LEU A 32 42.58 2.20 10.03
C LEU A 32 42.36 1.30 8.82
N ALA A 33 43.48 0.76 8.35
CA ALA A 33 43.51 -0.42 7.50
C ALA A 33 42.96 -1.61 8.30
N ALA A 34 41.79 -2.10 7.91
CA ALA A 34 41.32 -3.43 8.27
C ALA A 34 41.10 -4.19 6.97
N CYS A 35 42.12 -4.96 6.57
CA CYS A 35 41.98 -6.04 5.60
C CYS A 35 41.05 -7.09 6.22
N GLY A 36 39.96 -7.38 5.52
CA GLY A 36 39.03 -8.45 5.81
C GLY A 36 38.29 -8.77 4.53
N ASP A 37 38.93 -9.60 3.70
CA ASP A 37 38.33 -10.22 2.53
C ASP A 37 37.21 -11.15 3.00
N ASP A 38 35.97 -10.69 2.88
CA ASP A 38 34.78 -11.50 2.65
C ASP A 38 33.67 -10.54 2.24
N GLU A 39 33.42 -10.45 0.94
CA GLU A 39 32.22 -9.78 0.41
C GLU A 39 30.99 -10.55 0.90
N PRO A 40 30.08 -9.96 1.72
CA PRO A 40 28.71 -10.41 1.63
C PRO A 40 28.24 -9.92 0.27
N LYS A 41 28.09 -10.85 -0.68
CA LYS A 41 27.21 -10.65 -1.83
C LYS A 41 25.80 -10.48 -1.28
N GLY A 42 25.53 -9.29 -0.75
CA GLY A 42 24.19 -8.78 -0.56
C GLY A 42 23.61 -8.72 -1.96
N SER A 43 22.70 -9.64 -2.26
CA SER A 43 21.85 -9.59 -3.42
C SER A 43 20.89 -8.42 -3.22
N ALA A 44 21.42 -7.19 -3.32
CA ALA A 44 20.62 -6.05 -3.69
C ALA A 44 20.26 -6.31 -5.15
N ALA A 45 19.12 -6.96 -5.37
CA ALA A 45 18.40 -6.88 -6.62
C ALA A 45 17.88 -5.44 -6.76
N GLY A 46 18.80 -4.50 -6.91
CA GLY A 46 18.53 -3.17 -7.42
C GLY A 46 18.71 -3.24 -8.92
N GLY A 47 17.72 -3.85 -9.60
CA GLY A 47 17.51 -3.55 -11.01
C GLY A 47 17.29 -2.04 -11.07
N GLY A 48 18.21 -1.31 -11.70
CA GLY A 48 17.98 0.10 -11.99
C GLY A 48 16.71 0.24 -12.82
N ALA A 49 16.11 1.43 -12.83
CA ALA A 49 14.92 1.73 -13.62
C ALA A 49 15.06 1.47 -15.15
N ASP A 50 16.26 1.13 -15.62
CA ASP A 50 16.60 0.80 -17.00
C ASP A 50 16.84 -0.71 -17.25
N ASP A 51 16.58 -1.60 -16.28
CA ASP A 51 16.63 -3.05 -16.50
C ASP A 51 15.30 -3.52 -17.12
N PRO A 52 15.27 -3.90 -18.41
CA PRO A 52 14.04 -4.34 -19.07
C PRO A 52 13.40 -5.56 -18.39
N SER A 53 14.18 -6.38 -17.68
CA SER A 53 13.64 -7.53 -16.93
C SER A 53 12.92 -7.11 -15.64
N GLY A 54 13.31 -5.98 -15.04
CA GLY A 54 12.63 -5.40 -13.88
C GLY A 54 11.30 -4.74 -14.27
N ALA A 55 11.27 -4.05 -15.42
CA ALA A 55 10.05 -3.43 -15.93
C ALA A 55 8.97 -4.46 -16.29
N GLU A 56 9.33 -5.57 -16.94
CA GLU A 56 8.38 -6.65 -17.24
C GLU A 56 7.80 -7.26 -15.96
N ALA A 57 8.63 -7.54 -14.94
CA ALA A 57 8.17 -8.05 -13.65
C ALA A 57 7.27 -7.05 -12.91
N ASP A 58 7.60 -5.75 -12.93
CA ASP A 58 6.77 -4.70 -12.34
C ASP A 58 5.41 -4.61 -13.03
N VAL A 59 5.36 -4.73 -14.37
CA VAL A 59 4.09 -4.77 -15.12
C VAL A 59 3.20 -5.93 -14.68
N GLU A 60 3.76 -7.13 -14.46
CA GLU A 60 2.99 -8.28 -13.97
C GLU A 60 2.45 -8.06 -12.55
N ILE A 61 3.29 -7.50 -11.67
CA ILE A 61 2.90 -7.18 -10.28
C ILE A 61 1.80 -6.13 -10.27
N LEU A 62 1.95 -5.04 -11.00
CA LEU A 62 0.95 -3.96 -11.05
C LEU A 62 -0.34 -4.41 -11.73
N ASN A 63 -0.30 -5.27 -12.76
CA ASN A 63 -1.51 -5.84 -13.35
C ASN A 63 -2.26 -6.75 -12.36
N SER A 64 -1.55 -7.45 -11.49
CA SER A 64 -2.17 -8.25 -10.42
C SER A 64 -2.85 -7.35 -9.38
N ALA A 65 -2.23 -6.22 -9.01
CA ALA A 65 -2.85 -5.21 -8.16
C ALA A 65 -4.04 -4.54 -8.84
N LEU A 66 -3.93 -4.17 -10.12
CA LEU A 66 -5.01 -3.58 -10.91
C LEU A 66 -6.24 -4.49 -11.01
N ASP A 67 -6.03 -5.80 -11.13
CA ASP A 67 -7.14 -6.77 -11.09
C ASP A 67 -7.91 -6.74 -9.76
N LEU A 68 -7.24 -6.44 -8.64
CA LEU A 68 -7.88 -6.28 -7.33
C LEU A 68 -8.64 -4.95 -7.25
N GLU A 69 -8.07 -3.84 -7.70
CA GLU A 69 -8.79 -2.54 -7.67
C GLU A 69 -10.03 -2.57 -8.56
N LEU A 70 -9.92 -3.17 -9.75
CA LEU A 70 -11.07 -3.35 -10.64
C LEU A 70 -12.13 -4.29 -10.05
N MET A 71 -11.73 -5.20 -9.15
CA MET A 71 -12.65 -6.03 -8.38
C MET A 71 -13.31 -5.22 -7.26
N ALA A 72 -12.56 -4.39 -6.54
CA ALA A 72 -13.07 -3.47 -5.51
C ALA A 72 -14.06 -2.45 -6.09
N VAL A 73 -13.73 -1.80 -7.20
CA VAL A 73 -14.65 -0.95 -7.98
C VAL A 73 -15.95 -1.70 -8.29
N ALA A 74 -15.86 -2.94 -8.77
CA ALA A 74 -17.05 -3.74 -9.09
C ALA A 74 -17.86 -4.12 -7.84
N ALA A 75 -17.19 -4.44 -6.73
CA ALA A 75 -17.82 -4.78 -5.45
C ALA A 75 -18.57 -3.59 -4.86
N TYR A 76 -17.95 -2.42 -4.75
CA TYR A 76 -18.59 -1.20 -4.25
C TYR A 76 -19.78 -0.79 -5.11
N LYS A 77 -19.63 -0.84 -6.43
CA LYS A 77 -20.73 -0.56 -7.36
C LYS A 77 -21.89 -1.54 -7.21
N GLY A 78 -21.60 -2.84 -7.06
CA GLY A 78 -22.60 -3.88 -6.90
C GLY A 78 -23.32 -3.83 -5.55
N GLY A 79 -22.60 -3.50 -4.48
CA GLY A 79 -23.13 -3.41 -3.12
C GLY A 79 -23.93 -2.15 -2.83
N ALA A 80 -23.72 -1.07 -3.59
CA ALA A 80 -24.32 0.25 -3.34
C ALA A 80 -25.85 0.23 -3.18
N ALA A 81 -26.56 -0.64 -3.89
CA ALA A 81 -28.03 -0.74 -3.80
C ALA A 81 -28.55 -1.20 -2.43
N LEU A 82 -27.69 -1.84 -1.62
CA LEU A 82 -28.01 -2.33 -0.28
C LEU A 82 -27.61 -1.35 0.83
N LEU A 83 -26.76 -0.36 0.53
CA LEU A 83 -26.27 0.64 1.47
C LEU A 83 -27.27 1.80 1.63
N LYS A 84 -27.29 2.43 2.80
CA LYS A 84 -28.22 3.53 3.13
C LYS A 84 -27.55 4.62 3.96
N GLY A 85 -28.08 5.84 3.87
CA GLY A 85 -27.64 6.98 4.68
C GLY A 85 -26.15 7.25 4.52
N ASP A 86 -25.48 7.56 5.62
CA ASP A 86 -24.05 7.91 5.62
C ASP A 86 -23.16 6.77 5.10
N VAL A 87 -23.58 5.50 5.28
CA VAL A 87 -22.81 4.34 4.78
C VAL A 87 -22.83 4.27 3.25
N LEU A 88 -23.92 4.70 2.60
CA LEU A 88 -23.95 4.79 1.14
C LEU A 88 -23.00 5.87 0.64
N GLU A 89 -22.91 7.01 1.32
CA GLU A 89 -21.98 8.08 0.92
C GLU A 89 -20.52 7.65 1.11
N VAL A 90 -20.19 6.96 2.21
CA VAL A 90 -18.88 6.32 2.40
C VAL A 90 -18.57 5.35 1.26
N GLY A 91 -19.50 4.46 0.90
CA GLY A 91 -19.30 3.50 -0.19
C GLY A 91 -19.10 4.15 -1.56
N LYS A 92 -19.67 5.34 -1.80
CA LYS A 92 -19.41 6.12 -3.03
C LYS A 92 -18.02 6.74 -3.01
N THR A 93 -17.58 7.27 -1.87
CA THR A 93 -16.22 7.79 -1.73
C THR A 93 -15.20 6.68 -1.98
N PHE A 94 -15.39 5.49 -1.41
CA PHE A 94 -14.49 4.35 -1.66
C PHE A 94 -14.53 3.92 -3.12
N LEU A 95 -15.71 3.84 -3.73
CA LEU A 95 -15.80 3.59 -5.18
C LEU A 95 -14.97 4.58 -6.02
N GLU A 96 -14.97 5.87 -5.67
CA GLU A 96 -14.16 6.88 -6.35
C GLU A 96 -12.66 6.66 -6.11
N GLN A 97 -12.26 6.37 -4.87
CA GLN A 97 -10.86 6.11 -4.51
C GLN A 97 -10.32 4.84 -5.18
N GLU A 98 -11.09 3.75 -5.20
CA GLU A 98 -10.71 2.52 -5.91
C GLU A 98 -10.52 2.75 -7.42
N GLN A 99 -11.34 3.63 -8.01
CA GLN A 99 -11.16 4.00 -9.41
C GLN A 99 -9.88 4.82 -9.62
N GLU A 100 -9.55 5.73 -8.70
CA GLU A 100 -8.29 6.48 -8.73
C GLU A 100 -7.07 5.56 -8.56
N HIS A 101 -7.15 4.55 -7.68
CA HIS A 101 -6.13 3.52 -7.54
C HIS A 101 -5.94 2.74 -8.85
N ALA A 102 -7.03 2.22 -9.42
CA ALA A 102 -7.00 1.50 -10.70
C ALA A 102 -6.40 2.35 -11.83
N ASP A 103 -6.79 3.62 -11.92
CA ASP A 103 -6.30 4.54 -12.96
C ASP A 103 -4.80 4.82 -12.80
N ALA A 104 -4.33 5.02 -11.56
CA ALA A 104 -2.90 5.23 -11.28
C ALA A 104 -2.05 4.01 -11.67
N LEU A 105 -2.51 2.80 -11.35
CA LEU A 105 -1.83 1.57 -11.73
C LEU A 105 -1.83 1.37 -13.25
N ALA A 106 -2.97 1.59 -13.90
CA ALA A 106 -3.09 1.49 -15.36
C ALA A 106 -2.18 2.49 -16.08
N SER A 107 -2.04 3.71 -15.56
CA SER A 107 -1.08 4.69 -16.07
C SER A 107 0.34 4.18 -15.93
N ALA A 108 0.76 3.75 -14.73
CA ALA A 108 2.10 3.26 -14.48
C ALA A 108 2.48 2.07 -15.37
N ILE A 109 1.54 1.12 -15.59
CA ILE A 109 1.73 0.00 -16.51
C ILE A 109 1.95 0.50 -17.95
N THR A 110 1.15 1.46 -18.40
CA THR A 110 1.26 2.04 -19.75
C THR A 110 2.57 2.78 -19.94
N ASP A 111 3.02 3.53 -18.92
CA ASP A 111 4.26 4.31 -18.95
C ASP A 111 5.50 3.41 -19.05
N MET A 112 5.43 2.20 -18.49
CA MET A 112 6.45 1.15 -18.66
C MET A 112 6.35 0.37 -19.98
N GLY A 113 5.40 0.72 -20.86
CA GLY A 113 5.16 0.03 -22.13
C GLY A 113 4.36 -1.27 -22.02
N GLY A 114 3.82 -1.57 -20.83
CA GLY A 114 2.92 -2.68 -20.59
C GLY A 114 1.50 -2.43 -21.10
N THR A 115 0.67 -3.47 -21.05
CA THR A 115 -0.77 -3.37 -21.33
C THR A 115 -1.55 -3.53 -20.02
N PRO A 116 -2.32 -2.52 -19.59
CA PRO A 116 -3.16 -2.64 -18.41
C PRO A 116 -4.28 -3.65 -18.62
N ASN A 117 -4.53 -4.46 -17.60
CA ASN A 117 -5.69 -5.32 -17.53
C ASN A 117 -6.97 -4.49 -17.56
N LYS A 118 -8.03 -5.10 -18.08
CA LYS A 118 -9.34 -4.48 -18.20
C LYS A 118 -10.31 -5.12 -17.22
N VAL A 119 -11.32 -4.35 -16.82
CA VAL A 119 -12.43 -4.85 -16.01
C VAL A 119 -12.97 -6.17 -16.57
N LYS A 120 -13.14 -7.16 -15.69
CA LYS A 120 -13.69 -8.46 -16.07
C LYS A 120 -15.19 -8.32 -16.37
N SER A 121 -15.71 -9.19 -17.24
CA SER A 121 -17.14 -9.20 -17.56
C SER A 121 -18.02 -9.56 -16.35
N SER A 122 -17.45 -10.27 -15.38
CA SER A 122 -18.11 -10.71 -14.16
C SER A 122 -17.09 -11.06 -13.09
N TYR A 123 -17.48 -10.89 -11.83
CA TYR A 123 -16.76 -11.34 -10.65
C TYR A 123 -17.66 -12.31 -9.86
N ASP A 124 -17.05 -13.28 -9.20
CA ASP A 124 -17.76 -14.27 -8.38
C ASP A 124 -17.84 -13.78 -6.93
N PHE A 125 -18.78 -12.86 -6.68
CA PHE A 125 -19.03 -12.33 -5.35
C PHE A 125 -20.00 -13.22 -4.56
N PRO A 126 -19.87 -13.28 -3.22
CA PRO A 126 -20.87 -13.96 -2.40
C PRO A 126 -22.25 -13.29 -2.54
N GLU A 127 -23.30 -14.03 -2.19
CA GLU A 127 -24.65 -13.45 -2.17
C GLU A 127 -24.80 -12.47 -0.99
N LEU A 128 -24.90 -11.18 -1.30
CA LEU A 128 -25.10 -10.10 -0.33
C LEU A 128 -26.59 -9.76 -0.21
N ARG A 129 -27.14 -9.78 1.01
CA ARG A 129 -28.58 -9.56 1.25
C ARG A 129 -28.88 -8.33 2.10
N SER A 130 -27.87 -7.74 2.70
CA SER A 130 -28.01 -6.62 3.64
C SER A 130 -26.81 -5.67 3.58
N GLN A 131 -26.98 -4.47 4.13
CA GLN A 131 -25.87 -3.52 4.32
C GLN A 131 -24.73 -4.15 5.14
N GLU A 132 -25.05 -4.92 6.17
CA GLU A 132 -24.05 -5.60 7.01
C GLU A 132 -23.25 -6.62 6.20
N ASP A 133 -23.89 -7.38 5.30
CA ASP A 133 -23.19 -8.32 4.41
C ASP A 133 -22.23 -7.58 3.48
N VAL A 134 -22.66 -6.44 2.89
CA VAL A 134 -21.80 -5.61 2.04
C VAL A 134 -20.58 -5.10 2.81
N LEU A 135 -20.79 -4.58 4.01
CA LEU A 135 -19.68 -4.06 4.84
C LEU A 135 -18.70 -5.16 5.24
N LYS A 136 -19.18 -6.36 5.60
CA LYS A 136 -18.30 -7.50 5.91
C LYS A 136 -17.49 -7.93 4.70
N PHE A 137 -18.16 -8.06 3.55
CA PHE A 137 -17.49 -8.42 2.31
C PHE A 137 -16.45 -7.37 1.89
N ALA A 138 -16.78 -6.07 2.02
CA ALA A 138 -15.82 -4.99 1.76
C ALA A 138 -14.59 -5.11 2.67
N VAL A 139 -14.76 -5.36 3.97
CA VAL A 139 -13.61 -5.58 4.89
C VAL A 139 -12.73 -6.76 4.44
N GLU A 140 -13.31 -7.86 3.97
CA GLU A 140 -12.54 -9.00 3.45
C GLU A 140 -11.77 -8.64 2.17
N LEU A 141 -12.40 -7.86 1.29
CA LEU A 141 -11.80 -7.41 0.05
C LEU A 141 -10.62 -6.45 0.30
N GLU A 142 -10.79 -5.44 1.16
CA GLU A 142 -9.71 -4.50 1.48
C GLU A 142 -8.56 -5.20 2.19
N ASN A 143 -8.83 -6.18 3.07
CA ASN A 143 -7.78 -6.98 3.67
C ASN A 143 -6.99 -7.78 2.62
N THR A 144 -7.67 -8.28 1.58
CA THR A 144 -7.04 -8.96 0.45
C THR A 144 -6.15 -7.99 -0.33
N ALA A 145 -6.63 -6.78 -0.61
CA ALA A 145 -5.84 -5.72 -1.26
C ALA A 145 -4.61 -5.35 -0.42
N VAL A 146 -4.78 -5.13 0.88
CA VAL A 146 -3.69 -4.83 1.81
C VAL A 146 -2.62 -5.91 1.80
N ALA A 147 -3.01 -7.18 1.92
CA ALA A 147 -2.07 -8.30 1.89
C ALA A 147 -1.29 -8.34 0.56
N ALA A 148 -1.98 -8.13 -0.57
CA ALA A 148 -1.38 -8.13 -1.89
C ALA A 148 -0.36 -6.98 -2.06
N TYR A 149 -0.69 -5.78 -1.62
CA TYR A 149 0.25 -4.65 -1.69
C TYR A 149 1.46 -4.82 -0.79
N ILE A 150 1.28 -5.32 0.44
CA ILE A 150 2.41 -5.60 1.35
C ILE A 150 3.37 -6.61 0.71
N ASP A 151 2.84 -7.64 0.03
CA ASP A 151 3.63 -8.63 -0.70
C ASP A 151 4.30 -8.04 -1.98
N ALA A 152 3.64 -7.11 -2.66
CA ALA A 152 4.16 -6.45 -3.87
C ALA A 152 5.29 -5.45 -3.57
N LEU A 153 5.18 -4.67 -2.48
CA LEU A 153 6.10 -3.60 -2.13
C LEU A 153 7.61 -3.95 -2.22
N PRO A 154 8.09 -5.07 -1.65
CA PRO A 154 9.51 -5.42 -1.73
C PRO A 154 9.94 -5.95 -3.11
N LYS A 155 8.99 -6.26 -4.01
CA LYS A 155 9.25 -6.84 -5.34
C LYS A 155 9.33 -5.78 -6.43
N LEU A 156 8.68 -4.63 -6.23
CA LEU A 156 8.72 -3.52 -7.18
C LEU A 156 10.14 -2.98 -7.33
N SER A 157 10.61 -2.79 -8.56
CA SER A 157 12.00 -2.42 -8.83
C SER A 157 12.30 -0.96 -8.47
N SER A 158 11.35 -0.05 -8.71
CA SER A 158 11.57 1.40 -8.58
C SER A 158 11.03 1.99 -7.26
N GLY A 159 11.69 3.05 -6.79
CA GLY A 159 11.25 3.76 -5.58
C GLY A 159 9.93 4.51 -5.78
N GLU A 160 9.64 4.93 -7.00
CA GLU A 160 8.40 5.60 -7.37
C GLU A 160 7.22 4.63 -7.29
N LEU A 161 7.35 3.45 -7.90
CA LEU A 161 6.32 2.40 -7.84
C LEU A 161 6.06 1.96 -6.40
N ARG A 162 7.12 1.79 -5.59
CA ARG A 162 6.98 1.52 -4.16
C ARG A 162 6.26 2.64 -3.42
N GLY A 163 6.49 3.90 -3.80
CA GLY A 163 5.79 5.06 -3.25
C GLY A 163 4.30 5.03 -3.57
N THR A 164 3.93 4.76 -4.81
CA THR A 164 2.54 4.62 -5.25
C THR A 164 1.84 3.46 -4.53
N ALA A 165 2.44 2.26 -4.54
CA ALA A 165 1.91 1.09 -3.84
C ALA A 165 1.76 1.32 -2.33
N ALA A 166 2.71 2.04 -1.71
CA ALA A 166 2.66 2.37 -0.28
C ALA A 166 1.53 3.38 0.04
N ALA A 167 1.24 4.31 -0.87
CA ALA A 167 0.12 5.23 -0.72
C ALA A 167 -1.22 4.48 -0.78
N ILE A 168 -1.38 3.60 -1.78
CA ILE A 168 -2.60 2.82 -1.97
C ILE A 168 -2.87 1.92 -0.75
N VAL A 169 -1.92 1.08 -0.34
CA VAL A 169 -2.11 0.19 0.82
C VAL A 169 -2.42 0.91 2.13
N THR A 170 -1.93 2.15 2.27
CA THR A 170 -2.26 2.98 3.42
C THR A 170 -3.73 3.40 3.37
N ASN A 171 -4.23 3.79 2.19
CA ASN A 171 -5.64 4.14 2.01
C ASN A 171 -6.57 2.92 2.14
N GLU A 172 -6.18 1.75 1.64
CA GLU A 172 -6.92 0.50 1.87
C GLU A 172 -7.07 0.18 3.36
N ALA A 173 -6.02 0.42 4.15
CA ALA A 173 -6.09 0.27 5.60
C ALA A 173 -7.03 1.29 6.26
N GLU A 174 -7.13 2.52 5.72
CA GLU A 174 -8.11 3.52 6.16
C GLU A 174 -9.54 3.10 5.81
N HIS A 175 -9.76 2.51 4.62
CA HIS A 175 -11.05 1.93 4.24
C HIS A 175 -11.51 0.88 5.27
N ILE A 176 -10.62 -0.06 5.61
CA ILE A 176 -10.88 -1.07 6.66
C ILE A 176 -11.31 -0.40 7.98
N ALA A 177 -10.58 0.62 8.45
CA ALA A 177 -10.88 1.28 9.72
C ALA A 177 -12.27 1.96 9.72
N VAL A 178 -12.67 2.57 8.61
CA VAL A 178 -13.99 3.18 8.44
C VAL A 178 -15.09 2.12 8.37
N LEU A 179 -14.89 1.06 7.59
CA LEU A 179 -15.84 -0.06 7.47
C LEU A 179 -16.06 -0.76 8.82
N LEU A 180 -14.99 -0.96 9.59
CA LEU A 180 -15.08 -1.49 10.96
C LEU A 180 -15.91 -0.56 11.85
N GLY A 181 -15.75 0.76 11.73
CA GLY A 181 -16.57 1.74 12.44
C GLY A 181 -18.05 1.65 12.05
N ALA A 182 -18.36 1.50 10.76
CA ALA A 182 -19.73 1.32 10.27
C ALA A 182 -20.38 0.00 10.72
N LEU A 183 -19.57 -0.98 11.15
CA LEU A 183 -19.98 -2.25 11.74
C LEU A 183 -19.98 -2.24 13.28
N ASP A 184 -19.78 -1.08 13.92
CA ASP A 184 -19.63 -0.95 15.38
C ASP A 184 -18.50 -1.83 15.95
N ARG A 185 -17.40 -2.00 15.20
CA ARG A 185 -16.20 -2.77 15.59
C ARG A 185 -15.01 -1.84 15.90
N PRO A 186 -14.00 -2.31 16.65
CA PRO A 186 -12.76 -1.53 16.87
C PRO A 186 -12.10 -1.17 15.53
N GLN A 187 -11.84 0.12 15.29
CA GLN A 187 -11.35 0.63 13.99
C GLN A 187 -9.85 0.40 13.76
N VAL A 188 -9.09 0.24 14.84
CA VAL A 188 -7.64 -0.06 14.81
C VAL A 188 -7.42 -1.23 15.78
N PRO A 189 -7.83 -2.45 15.39
CA PRO A 189 -7.82 -3.60 16.29
C PRO A 189 -6.41 -4.09 16.62
N ASP A 190 -5.45 -3.90 15.70
CA ASP A 190 -4.10 -4.42 15.80
C ASP A 190 -3.04 -3.34 15.58
N ALA A 191 -1.85 -3.57 16.12
CA ALA A 191 -0.70 -2.69 15.93
C ALA A 191 -0.03 -2.85 14.55
N PHE A 192 -0.30 -3.97 13.86
CA PHE A 192 0.28 -4.30 12.56
C PHE A 192 -0.83 -4.55 11.56
N VAL A 193 -0.84 -3.78 10.47
CA VAL A 193 -1.73 -4.01 9.34
C VAL A 193 -1.08 -5.05 8.43
N THR A 194 -1.70 -6.23 8.31
CA THR A 194 -1.14 -7.37 7.56
C THR A 194 -2.06 -7.89 6.45
N GLY A 195 -3.30 -7.43 6.39
CA GLY A 195 -4.33 -7.97 5.49
C GLY A 195 -4.87 -9.34 5.93
N MET A 196 -4.53 -9.80 7.13
CA MET A 196 -5.22 -10.91 7.78
C MET A 196 -6.38 -10.35 8.62
N ALA A 197 -7.60 -10.84 8.39
CA ALA A 197 -8.72 -10.52 9.26
C ALA A 197 -8.41 -10.97 10.69
N ALA A 198 -8.59 -10.06 11.66
CA ALA A 198 -8.45 -10.32 13.08
C ALA A 198 -9.61 -11.17 13.64
#